data_AF-A0ABD0JNJ2-F1
#
_entry.id   AF-A0ABD0JNJ2-F1
#
_cell.length_a   1.000
_cell.length_b   1.000
_cell.length_c   1.000
_cell.angle_alpha   90.00
_cell.angle_beta   90.00
_cell.angle_gamma   90.00
#
_symmetry.space_group_name_H-M   'P 1'
#
loop_
_entity.id
_entity.type
_entity.pdbx_description
1 polymer ?
#
loop_
_entity_poly.entity_id
_entity_poly.type
_entity_poly.pdbx_seq_one_letter_code
_entity_poly.pdbx_strand_id
1 'polypeptide(L)'
;MSVVEAKCIVLPHIDDFQVNPSFVSLQFVTVDHNDEKALREALGRVFPGACRMTCTRHAKQNLNALLADKVGLPKRERKKTVDDIFGKDGVLVTEKDNTLISDMLLHIADNCDNEHMTRHIRRLAPMMAENAKALQCPGLQVESALWTNNNCESYNHVLKQATGWKTLKLADLIQQLFTVVEAQYRKI
;
A
#
# COMPACT_ATOMS: atom_id res chain seq x y z
N MET A 1 -13.96 -7.29 -7.86
CA MET A 1 -13.43 -6.19 -8.69
C MET A 1 -12.48 -5.40 -7.81
N SER A 2 -11.17 -5.58 -7.96
CA SER A 2 -10.17 -4.81 -7.22
C SER A 2 -10.05 -3.44 -7.87
N VAL A 3 -10.48 -2.40 -7.17
CA VAL A 3 -10.18 -1.02 -7.57
C VAL A 3 -8.70 -0.82 -7.32
N VAL A 4 -7.97 -0.44 -8.37
CA VAL A 4 -6.56 -0.11 -8.29
C VAL A 4 -6.45 1.40 -8.35
N GLU A 5 -6.04 2.00 -7.25
CA GLU A 5 -5.97 3.45 -7.10
C GLU A 5 -4.52 3.85 -6.86
N ALA A 6 -3.89 4.43 -7.87
CA ALA A 6 -2.53 4.93 -7.75
C ALA A 6 -2.57 6.37 -7.21
N LYS A 7 -2.15 6.59 -5.96
CA LYS A 7 -1.90 7.94 -5.46
C LYS A 7 -0.45 8.35 -5.68
N CYS A 8 -0.31 9.49 -6.32
CA CYS A 8 0.93 10.25 -6.36
C CYS A 8 0.87 11.27 -5.22
N ILE A 9 1.58 11.02 -4.12
CA ILE A 9 1.76 12.07 -3.10
C ILE A 9 2.90 12.96 -3.61
N VAL A 10 2.52 13.99 -4.36
CA VAL A 10 3.39 15.15 -4.56
C VAL A 10 3.29 15.97 -3.29
N LEU A 11 4.30 15.92 -2.42
CA LEU A 11 4.41 16.88 -1.32
C LEU A 11 4.98 18.18 -1.93
N PRO A 12 4.20 19.27 -2.04
CA PRO A 12 4.77 20.54 -2.41
C PRO A 12 5.52 21.07 -1.19
N HIS A 13 6.83 21.15 -1.30
CA HIS A 13 7.59 22.11 -0.51
C HIS A 13 8.07 23.20 -1.46
N ILE A 14 7.15 24.03 -1.96
CA ILE A 14 7.47 25.25 -2.71
C ILE A 14 6.32 26.24 -2.46
N ASP A 15 6.57 27.21 -1.57
CA ASP A 15 5.99 28.54 -1.72
C ASP A 15 6.56 29.13 -3.03
N ASP A 16 5.70 29.72 -3.87
CA ASP A 16 5.98 30.30 -5.19
C ASP A 16 5.96 29.37 -6.43
N PHE A 17 4.77 29.32 -7.04
CA PHE A 17 4.48 28.63 -8.29
C PHE A 17 5.04 29.41 -9.51
N GLN A 18 6.22 29.00 -10.00
CA GLN A 18 6.52 29.00 -11.43
C GLN A 18 6.88 27.57 -11.84
N VAL A 19 5.90 26.84 -12.39
CA VAL A 19 6.12 25.48 -12.88
C VAL A 19 6.89 25.56 -14.18
N ASN A 20 8.21 25.42 -14.11
CA ASN A 20 9.03 25.13 -15.28
C ASN A 20 8.82 23.64 -15.67
N PRO A 21 8.26 23.33 -16.86
CA PRO A 21 7.94 21.95 -17.27
C PRO A 21 9.17 21.04 -17.37
N SER A 22 10.39 21.60 -17.38
CA SER A 22 11.64 20.86 -17.57
C SER A 22 12.15 20.15 -16.30
N PHE A 23 11.59 20.43 -15.12
CA PHE A 23 12.12 19.95 -13.83
C PHE A 23 11.03 19.59 -12.80
N VAL A 24 9.99 18.86 -13.21
CA VAL A 24 9.20 18.11 -12.22
C VAL A 24 10.02 16.87 -11.83
N SER A 25 11.01 17.07 -10.97
CA SER A 25 11.65 15.98 -10.23
C SER A 25 10.62 15.43 -9.26
N LEU A 26 9.79 14.53 -9.76
CA LEU A 26 8.76 13.85 -8.98
C LEU A 26 9.47 12.85 -8.05
N GLN A 27 9.97 13.35 -6.92
CA GLN A 27 10.83 12.58 -6.02
C GLN A 27 10.04 11.47 -5.28
N PHE A 28 8.72 11.57 -5.17
CA PHE A 28 7.92 10.59 -4.40
C PHE A 28 6.64 10.21 -5.13
N VAL A 29 6.47 8.91 -5.37
CA VAL A 29 5.18 8.32 -5.76
C VAL A 29 4.95 7.10 -4.88
N THR A 30 4.32 7.31 -3.72
CA THR A 30 3.89 6.21 -2.84
C THR A 30 2.66 5.54 -3.45
N VAL A 31 2.88 4.56 -4.32
CA VAL A 31 1.76 3.88 -4.97
C VAL A 31 1.39 2.60 -4.23
N ASP A 32 0.23 2.66 -3.59
CA ASP A 32 -0.44 1.49 -3.01
C ASP A 32 -0.98 0.60 -4.14
N HIS A 33 -0.28 -0.50 -4.39
CA HIS A 33 -0.79 -1.54 -5.26
C HIS A 33 -1.16 -2.73 -4.40
N ASN A 34 -2.36 -3.26 -4.65
CA ASN A 34 -2.75 -4.60 -4.22
C ASN A 34 -1.93 -5.69 -4.96
N ASP A 35 -0.61 -5.53 -5.04
CA ASP A 35 0.34 -6.40 -5.75
C ASP A 35 0.11 -6.51 -7.27
N GLU A 36 -0.39 -5.44 -7.91
CA GLU A 36 -0.53 -5.45 -9.38
C GLU A 36 0.84 -5.27 -10.05
N LYS A 37 1.47 -6.41 -10.40
CA LYS A 37 2.79 -6.48 -11.04
C LYS A 37 2.93 -5.56 -12.25
N ALA A 38 1.91 -5.49 -13.12
CA ALA A 38 1.96 -4.69 -14.34
C ALA A 38 2.11 -3.19 -14.04
N LEU A 39 1.32 -2.65 -13.13
CA LEU A 39 1.43 -1.25 -12.72
C LEU A 39 2.75 -0.96 -12.00
N ARG A 40 3.18 -1.88 -11.13
CA ARG A 40 4.45 -1.76 -10.41
C ARG A 40 5.65 -1.67 -11.38
N GLU A 41 5.64 -2.48 -12.44
CA GLU A 41 6.63 -2.41 -13.51
C GLU A 41 6.50 -1.13 -14.33
N ALA A 42 5.29 -0.75 -14.72
CA ALA A 42 5.05 0.47 -15.48
C ALA A 42 5.55 1.71 -14.73
N LEU A 43 5.25 1.83 -13.44
CA LEU A 43 5.71 2.94 -12.61
C LEU A 43 7.22 2.92 -12.40
N GLY A 44 7.83 1.74 -12.25
CA GLY A 44 9.29 1.63 -12.19
C GLY A 44 9.98 2.12 -13.47
N ARG A 45 9.30 2.03 -14.63
CA ARG A 45 9.81 2.56 -15.91
C ARG A 45 9.53 4.05 -16.08
N VAL A 46 8.34 4.52 -15.73
CA VAL A 46 7.92 5.92 -15.92
C VAL A 46 8.52 6.83 -14.85
N PHE A 47 8.65 6.35 -13.62
CA PHE A 47 9.17 7.11 -12.47
C PHE A 47 10.29 6.33 -11.76
N PRO A 48 11.47 6.14 -12.40
CA PRO A 48 12.54 5.32 -11.85
C PRO A 48 13.13 5.85 -10.53
N GLY A 49 13.00 7.15 -10.27
CA GLY A 49 13.42 7.78 -9.00
C GLY A 49 12.37 7.74 -7.89
N ALA A 50 11.16 7.24 -8.16
CA ALA A 50 10.09 7.25 -7.18
C ALA A 50 10.26 6.15 -6.12
N CYS A 51 10.01 6.53 -4.87
CA CYS A 51 9.95 5.59 -3.76
C CYS A 51 8.59 4.92 -3.68
N ARG A 52 8.58 3.59 -3.70
CA ARG A 52 7.36 2.78 -3.72
C ARG A 52 7.09 2.23 -2.33
N MET A 53 5.82 2.28 -1.92
CA MET A 53 5.38 1.68 -0.66
C MET A 53 4.09 0.91 -0.87
N THR A 54 4.03 -0.29 -0.31
CA THR A 54 2.83 -1.11 -0.23
C THR A 54 2.08 -0.78 1.06
N CYS A 55 0.75 -0.62 0.99
CA CYS A 55 -0.07 -0.43 2.19
C CYS A 55 -0.05 -1.68 3.06
N THR A 56 0.50 -1.55 4.27
CA THR A 56 0.63 -2.67 5.21
C THR A 56 -0.71 -3.13 5.76
N ARG A 57 -1.71 -2.24 5.81
CA ARG A 57 -3.08 -2.62 6.17
C ARG A 57 -3.68 -3.60 5.17
N HIS A 58 -3.56 -3.33 3.87
CA HIS A 58 -4.05 -4.24 2.83
C HIS A 58 -3.26 -5.55 2.82
N ALA A 59 -1.92 -5.48 2.98
CA ALA A 59 -1.10 -6.68 3.12
C ALA A 59 -1.54 -7.56 4.32
N LYS A 60 -1.78 -6.94 5.48
CA LYS A 60 -2.29 -7.60 6.69
C LYS A 60 -3.66 -8.23 6.48
N GLN A 61 -4.58 -7.53 5.83
CA GLN A 61 -5.92 -8.05 5.51
C GLN A 61 -5.85 -9.24 4.55
N ASN A 62 -5.02 -9.14 3.50
CA ASN A 62 -4.82 -10.20 2.52
C ASN A 62 -4.21 -11.46 3.16
N LEU A 63 -3.20 -11.29 4.02
CA LEU A 63 -2.64 -12.40 4.79
C LEU A 63 -3.70 -13.03 5.69
N ASN A 64 -4.44 -12.24 6.46
CA ASN A 64 -5.46 -12.77 7.37
C ASN A 64 -6.59 -13.50 6.63
N ALA A 65 -7.02 -13.00 5.46
CA ALA A 65 -7.99 -13.67 4.59
C ALA A 65 -7.44 -15.00 4.03
N LEU A 66 -6.18 -15.02 3.57
CA LEU A 66 -5.52 -16.24 3.13
C LEU A 66 -5.49 -17.30 4.25
N LEU A 67 -5.07 -16.90 5.45
CA LEU A 67 -4.97 -17.81 6.59
C LEU A 67 -6.35 -18.35 7.03
N ALA A 68 -7.41 -17.57 6.85
CA ALA A 68 -8.78 -17.99 7.15
C ALA A 68 -9.36 -18.90 6.04
N ASP A 69 -9.27 -18.47 4.79
CA ASP A 69 -10.07 -19.03 3.69
C ASP A 69 -9.34 -20.12 2.90
N LYS A 70 -8.00 -20.05 2.83
CA LYS A 70 -7.18 -21.00 2.05
C LYS A 70 -6.41 -21.96 2.94
N VAL A 71 -5.88 -21.49 4.06
CA VAL A 71 -5.15 -22.34 5.01
C VAL A 71 -6.10 -22.97 6.04
N GLY A 72 -7.14 -22.25 6.45
CA GLY A 72 -8.11 -22.75 7.44
C GLY A 72 -7.62 -22.71 8.88
N LEU A 73 -6.65 -21.83 9.21
CA LEU A 73 -6.09 -21.75 10.56
C LEU A 73 -7.12 -21.22 11.58
N PRO A 74 -7.10 -21.72 12.83
CA PRO A 74 -7.86 -21.16 13.93
C PRO A 74 -7.53 -19.68 14.19
N LYS A 75 -8.52 -18.90 14.65
CA LYS A 75 -8.37 -17.45 14.92
C LYS A 75 -7.15 -17.10 15.76
N ARG A 76 -6.80 -17.93 16.76
CA ARG A 76 -5.65 -17.73 17.64
C ARG A 76 -4.33 -17.82 16.88
N GLU A 77 -4.16 -18.85 16.06
CA GLU A 77 -2.95 -19.05 15.25
C GLU A 77 -2.83 -17.99 14.15
N ARG A 78 -3.95 -17.66 13.48
CA ARG A 78 -3.97 -16.54 12.52
C ARG A 78 -3.48 -15.24 13.13
N LYS A 79 -3.99 -14.91 14.32
CA LYS A 79 -3.57 -13.71 15.04
C LYS A 79 -2.08 -13.75 15.34
N LYS A 80 -1.56 -14.88 15.84
CA LYS A 80 -0.13 -15.05 16.12
C LYS A 80 0.70 -14.79 14.86
N THR A 81 0.43 -15.48 13.75
CA THR A 81 1.19 -15.31 12.49
C THR A 81 1.13 -13.87 11.97
N VAL A 82 -0.03 -13.23 12.06
CA VAL A 82 -0.19 -11.83 11.65
C VAL A 82 0.58 -10.88 12.58
N ASP A 83 0.58 -11.13 13.88
CA ASP A 83 1.30 -10.32 14.87
C ASP A 83 2.82 -10.54 14.80
N ASP A 84 3.30 -11.74 14.44
CA ASP A 84 4.73 -12.03 14.22
C ASP A 84 5.30 -11.16 13.07
N ILE A 85 4.48 -10.77 12.09
CA ILE A 85 4.89 -9.93 10.96
C ILE A 85 4.55 -8.45 11.20
N PHE A 86 3.30 -8.15 11.55
CA PHE A 86 2.73 -6.79 11.60
C PHE A 86 2.42 -6.29 13.02
N GLY A 87 2.70 -7.09 14.05
CA GLY A 87 2.46 -6.74 15.45
C GLY A 87 3.46 -5.72 15.97
N LYS A 88 3.28 -5.29 17.23
CA LYS A 88 4.16 -4.31 17.87
C LYS A 88 5.62 -4.80 17.96
N ASP A 89 5.79 -6.10 18.14
CA ASP A 89 7.08 -6.79 18.18
C ASP A 89 7.34 -7.57 16.88
N GLY A 90 6.56 -7.29 15.83
CA GLY A 90 6.67 -7.97 14.55
C GLY A 90 7.86 -7.48 13.73
N VAL A 91 8.21 -8.26 12.70
CA VAL A 91 9.35 -7.99 11.80
C VAL A 91 9.33 -6.55 11.28
N LEU A 92 8.17 -6.02 10.86
CA LEU A 92 8.08 -4.71 10.21
C LEU A 92 8.17 -3.51 11.16
N VAL A 93 8.09 -3.74 12.47
CA VAL A 93 8.24 -2.69 13.49
C VAL A 93 9.63 -2.69 14.08
N THR A 94 10.16 -3.89 14.32
CA THR A 94 11.43 -4.08 15.03
C THR A 94 12.63 -3.91 14.13
N GLU A 95 12.51 -4.23 12.84
CA GLU A 95 13.60 -4.14 11.88
C GLU A 95 13.41 -2.95 10.91
N LYS A 96 14.52 -2.29 10.59
CA LYS A 96 14.57 -1.16 9.64
C LYS A 96 15.42 -1.45 8.42
N ASP A 97 16.27 -2.47 8.49
CA ASP A 97 17.07 -2.91 7.36
C ASP A 97 16.23 -3.74 6.38
N ASN A 98 16.27 -3.36 5.11
CA ASN A 98 15.48 -4.00 4.06
C ASN A 98 15.92 -5.45 3.78
N THR A 99 17.21 -5.77 3.93
CA THR A 99 17.71 -7.13 3.74
C THR A 99 17.28 -8.03 4.89
N LEU A 100 17.41 -7.56 6.14
CA LEU A 100 16.98 -8.31 7.31
C LEU A 100 15.46 -8.56 7.33
N ILE A 101 14.64 -7.57 6.97
CA ILE A 101 13.18 -7.78 6.83
C ILE A 101 12.88 -8.89 5.81
N SER A 102 13.55 -8.87 4.66
CA SER A 102 13.36 -9.90 3.64
C SER A 102 13.76 -11.27 4.17
N ASP A 103 14.94 -11.39 4.79
CA ASP A 103 15.47 -12.65 5.29
C ASP A 103 14.61 -13.23 6.41
N MET A 104 14.13 -12.40 7.35
CA MET A 104 13.22 -12.83 8.41
C MET A 104 11.89 -13.33 7.86
N LEU A 105 11.32 -12.65 6.86
CA LEU A 105 10.08 -13.10 6.22
C LEU A 105 10.29 -14.40 5.42
N LEU A 106 11.42 -14.54 4.73
CA LEU A 106 11.77 -15.79 4.06
C LEU A 106 11.98 -16.93 5.06
N HIS A 107 12.61 -16.65 6.20
CA HIS A 107 12.73 -17.62 7.30
C HIS A 107 11.36 -18.07 7.82
N ILE A 108 10.41 -17.14 8.02
CA ILE A 108 9.03 -17.50 8.38
C ILE A 108 8.38 -18.37 7.30
N ALA A 109 8.62 -18.06 6.02
CA ALA A 109 8.09 -18.84 4.90
C ALA A 109 8.67 -20.27 4.83
N ASP A 110 9.94 -20.42 5.15
CA ASP A 110 10.67 -21.70 5.09
C ASP A 110 10.33 -22.62 6.28
N ASN A 111 9.92 -22.05 7.41
CA ASN A 111 9.41 -22.79 8.56
C ASN A 111 7.89 -23.02 8.52
N CYS A 112 7.26 -22.76 7.37
CA CYS A 112 5.83 -22.99 7.19
C CYS A 112 5.57 -24.26 6.38
N ASP A 113 4.76 -25.16 6.93
CA ASP A 113 4.35 -26.39 6.26
C ASP A 113 3.27 -26.18 5.17
N ASN A 114 2.73 -24.96 5.03
CA ASN A 114 1.63 -24.67 4.12
C ASN A 114 2.09 -23.90 2.86
N GLU A 115 1.99 -24.55 1.70
CA GLU A 115 2.45 -23.98 0.42
C GLU A 115 1.79 -22.64 0.07
N HIS A 116 0.50 -22.45 0.38
CA HIS A 116 -0.19 -21.19 0.11
C HIS A 116 0.39 -20.05 0.94
N MET A 117 0.66 -20.30 2.23
CA MET A 117 1.27 -19.34 3.13
C MET A 117 2.72 -19.05 2.72
N THR A 118 3.54 -20.07 2.48
CA THR A 118 4.93 -19.92 2.00
C THR A 118 4.99 -19.06 0.73
N ARG A 119 4.13 -19.36 -0.25
CA ARG A 119 4.06 -18.59 -1.50
C ARG A 119 3.65 -17.14 -1.26
N HIS A 120 2.70 -16.89 -0.36
CA HIS A 120 2.25 -15.54 -0.05
C HIS A 120 3.33 -14.73 0.67
N ILE A 121 3.97 -15.30 1.70
CA ILE A 121 5.03 -14.62 2.44
C ILE A 121 6.24 -14.33 1.54
N ARG A 122 6.61 -15.26 0.65
CA ARG A 122 7.67 -15.02 -0.36
C ARG A 122 7.36 -13.87 -1.32
N ARG A 123 6.08 -13.61 -1.63
CA ARG A 123 5.66 -12.41 -2.39
C ARG A 123 5.66 -11.15 -1.54
N LEU A 124 5.30 -11.28 -0.27
CA LEU A 124 5.26 -10.19 0.70
C LEU A 124 6.67 -9.66 1.02
N ALA A 125 7.66 -10.54 1.16
CA ALA A 125 9.03 -10.21 1.52
C ALA A 125 9.64 -9.05 0.70
N PRO A 126 9.70 -9.11 -0.65
CA PRO A 126 10.26 -8.01 -1.44
C PRO A 126 9.42 -6.72 -1.35
N MET A 127 8.11 -6.81 -1.15
CA MET A 127 7.26 -5.63 -0.97
C MET A 127 7.58 -4.90 0.35
N MET A 128 7.75 -5.65 1.43
CA MET A 128 8.06 -5.08 2.74
C MET A 128 9.50 -4.56 2.82
N ALA A 129 10.45 -5.23 2.16
CA ALA A 129 11.80 -4.73 1.99
C ALA A 129 11.82 -3.39 1.23
N GLU A 130 10.95 -3.23 0.23
CA GLU A 130 10.81 -1.94 -0.46
C GLU A 130 10.23 -0.84 0.42
N ASN A 131 9.27 -1.16 1.31
CA ASN A 131 8.79 -0.19 2.29
C ASN A 131 9.93 0.33 3.17
N ALA A 132 10.77 -0.57 3.69
CA ALA A 132 11.92 -0.20 4.51
C ALA A 132 12.94 0.66 3.74
N LYS A 133 13.21 0.30 2.48
CA LYS A 133 14.04 1.11 1.58
C LYS A 133 13.44 2.50 1.36
N ALA A 134 12.11 2.60 1.22
CA ALA A 134 11.44 3.88 1.01
C ALA A 134 11.61 4.84 2.19
N LEU A 135 11.77 4.34 3.43
CA LEU A 135 12.03 5.18 4.60
C LEU A 135 13.37 5.93 4.52
N GLN A 136 14.29 5.45 3.69
CA GLN A 136 15.58 6.10 3.45
C GLN A 136 15.50 7.15 2.34
N CYS A 137 14.35 7.30 1.69
CA CYS A 137 14.16 8.28 0.65
C CYS A 137 14.17 9.69 1.24
N PRO A 138 15.09 10.57 0.81
CA PRO A 138 15.13 11.96 1.27
C PRO A 138 13.76 12.60 1.06
N GLY A 139 13.19 13.38 1.98
CA GLY A 139 11.91 14.07 1.75
C GLY A 139 10.64 13.22 1.97
N LEU A 140 10.74 11.90 2.13
CA LEU A 140 9.62 11.08 2.57
C LEU A 140 9.53 11.09 4.10
N GLN A 141 8.52 11.78 4.64
CA GLN A 141 8.25 11.83 6.08
C GLN A 141 7.39 10.65 6.54
N VAL A 142 7.97 9.45 6.50
CA VAL A 142 7.33 8.23 7.01
C VAL A 142 8.24 7.60 8.05
N GLU A 143 7.73 7.40 9.26
CA GLU A 143 8.53 6.95 10.41
C GLU A 143 8.67 5.42 10.51
N SER A 144 7.85 4.67 9.75
CA SER A 144 7.75 3.21 9.88
C SER A 144 7.41 2.52 8.56
N ALA A 145 7.90 1.29 8.41
CA ALA A 145 7.53 0.42 7.30
C ALA A 145 6.04 0.02 7.34
N LEU A 146 5.35 0.23 8.47
CA LEU A 146 3.90 0.11 8.65
C LEU A 146 3.10 1.27 8.02
N TRP A 147 3.46 1.66 6.81
CA TRP A 147 2.74 2.69 6.09
C TRP A 147 1.32 2.24 5.73
N THR A 148 0.35 3.15 5.87
CA THR A 148 -1.06 2.93 5.54
C THR A 148 -1.60 4.06 4.68
N ASN A 149 -2.41 3.72 3.68
CA ASN A 149 -3.07 4.70 2.80
C ASN A 149 -4.47 5.10 3.31
N ASN A 150 -4.56 5.58 4.55
CA ASN A 150 -5.85 5.94 5.18
C ASN A 150 -6.67 6.93 4.34
N ASN A 151 -5.99 7.84 3.62
CA ASN A 151 -6.67 8.82 2.78
C ASN A 151 -7.42 8.15 1.62
N CYS A 152 -6.80 7.24 0.86
CA CYS A 152 -7.51 6.49 -0.19
C CYS A 152 -8.67 5.69 0.37
N GLU A 153 -8.48 5.01 1.50
CA GLU A 153 -9.52 4.19 2.08
C GLU A 153 -10.74 5.02 2.50
N SER A 154 -10.52 6.19 3.08
CA SER A 154 -11.60 7.15 3.40
C SER A 154 -12.33 7.62 2.15
N TYR A 155 -11.60 8.00 1.08
CA TYR A 155 -12.24 8.38 -0.19
C TYR A 155 -13.03 7.22 -0.80
N ASN A 156 -12.46 6.02 -0.80
CA ASN A 156 -13.14 4.82 -1.29
C ASN A 156 -14.41 4.52 -0.48
N HIS A 157 -14.39 4.74 0.83
CA HIS A 157 -15.58 4.59 1.66
C HIS A 157 -16.65 5.61 1.30
N VAL A 158 -16.30 6.91 1.19
CA VAL A 158 -17.23 7.97 0.79
C VAL A 158 -17.81 7.68 -0.60
N LEU A 159 -16.97 7.27 -1.55
CA LEU A 159 -17.41 6.93 -2.91
C LEU A 159 -18.35 5.72 -2.90
N LYS A 160 -18.04 4.66 -2.14
CA LYS A 160 -18.92 3.49 -2.00
C LYS A 160 -20.28 3.86 -1.40
N GLN A 161 -20.30 4.76 -0.42
CA GLN A 161 -21.55 5.28 0.15
C GLN A 161 -22.33 6.09 -0.89
N ALA A 162 -21.67 6.99 -1.60
CA ALA A 162 -22.29 7.83 -2.64
C ALA A 162 -22.89 7.02 -3.79
N THR A 163 -22.24 5.92 -4.19
CA THR A 163 -22.75 5.02 -5.24
C THR A 163 -23.70 3.94 -4.73
N GLY A 164 -23.97 3.90 -3.42
CA GLY A 164 -24.77 2.83 -2.81
C GLY A 164 -24.20 1.44 -3.05
N TRP A 165 -22.87 1.31 -3.13
CA TRP A 165 -22.14 0.09 -3.45
C TRP A 165 -22.46 -0.53 -4.81
N LYS A 166 -23.07 0.23 -5.73
CA LYS A 166 -23.42 -0.24 -7.06
C LYS A 166 -22.30 0.03 -8.06
N THR A 167 -22.12 -0.89 -9.00
CA THR A 167 -21.29 -0.64 -10.18
C THR A 167 -22.00 0.39 -11.06
N LEU A 168 -21.27 1.43 -11.45
CA LEU A 168 -21.76 2.50 -12.32
C LEU A 168 -21.08 2.42 -13.69
N LYS A 169 -21.71 3.00 -14.72
CA LYS A 169 -21.00 3.25 -15.98
C LYS A 169 -19.90 4.28 -15.72
N LEU A 170 -18.83 4.24 -16.52
CA LEU A 170 -17.67 5.12 -16.31
C LEU A 170 -18.05 6.60 -16.25
N ALA A 171 -18.94 7.07 -17.14
CA ALA A 171 -19.41 8.45 -17.15
C ALA A 171 -20.14 8.83 -15.84
N ASP A 172 -21.02 7.96 -15.35
CA ASP A 172 -21.74 8.17 -14.09
C ASP A 172 -20.78 8.17 -12.90
N LEU A 173 -19.77 7.28 -12.91
CA LEU A 173 -18.74 7.22 -11.88
C LEU A 173 -17.91 8.52 -11.84
N ILE A 174 -17.52 9.05 -13.00
CA ILE A 174 -16.80 10.33 -13.11
C ILE A 174 -17.65 11.45 -12.52
N GLN A 175 -18.95 11.49 -12.83
CA GLN A 175 -19.86 12.51 -12.31
C GLN A 175 -20.02 12.40 -10.78
N GLN A 176 -20.12 11.18 -10.24
CA GLN A 176 -20.17 10.97 -8.79
C GLN A 176 -18.86 11.38 -8.11
N LEU A 177 -17.71 11.05 -8.69
CA LEU A 177 -16.41 11.46 -8.16
C LEU A 177 -16.29 12.99 -8.13
N PHE A 178 -16.67 13.66 -9.23
CA PHE A 178 -16.69 15.12 -9.30
C PHE A 178 -17.56 15.71 -8.18
N THR A 179 -18.77 15.17 -7.98
CA THR A 179 -19.72 15.62 -6.96
C THR A 179 -19.15 15.47 -5.54
N VAL A 180 -18.52 14.33 -5.24
CA VAL A 180 -17.86 14.08 -3.95
C VAL A 180 -16.72 15.06 -3.72
N VAL A 181 -15.89 15.31 -4.73
CA VAL A 181 -14.75 16.24 -4.63
C VAL A 181 -15.25 17.68 -4.46
N GLU A 182 -16.22 18.13 -5.24
CA GLU A 182 -16.78 19.49 -5.15
C GLU A 182 -17.36 19.76 -3.75
N ALA A 183 -18.04 18.78 -3.16
CA ALA A 183 -18.58 18.89 -1.81
C ALA A 183 -17.51 19.14 -0.73
N GLN A 184 -16.26 18.67 -0.92
CA GLN A 184 -15.16 18.91 0.01
C GLN A 184 -14.60 20.34 -0.04
N TYR A 185 -14.78 21.03 -1.17
CA TYR A 185 -14.27 22.40 -1.37
C TYR A 185 -15.31 23.49 -1.07
N ARG A 186 -16.58 23.12 -0.82
CA ARG A 186 -17.57 24.08 -0.35
C ARG A 186 -17.18 24.53 1.06
N LYS A 187 -16.68 25.77 1.17
CA LYS A 187 -16.35 26.39 2.45
C LYS A 187 -17.60 26.34 3.36
N ILE A 188 -17.43 25.75 4.54
CA ILE A 188 -18.37 25.88 5.66
C ILE A 188 -18.14 27.23 6.33
#